data_AF-A0A942FNX7-F1
#
_entry.id   AF-A0A942FNX7-F1
#
_cell.length_a   1.000
_cell.length_b   1.000
_cell.length_c   1.000
_cell.angle_alpha   90.00
_cell.angle_beta   90.00
_cell.angle_gamma   90.00
#
_symmetry.space_group_name_H-M   'P 1'
#
loop_
_entity.id
_entity.type
_entity.pdbx_description
1 polymer ?
#
loop_
_entity_poly.entity_id
_entity_poly.type
_entity_poly.pdbx_seq_one_letter_code
_entity_poly.pdbx_strand_id
1 'polypeptide(L)' 'MPQFRFVTPHRCGKWYPELTLAQRQAAAIGAGFLDGRNGLFQAYRETRLETR' A
#
# COMPACT_ATOMS: atom_id res chain seq x y z
N MET A 1 11.60 -12.98 -6.58
CA MET A 1 10.87 -11.78 -7.07
C MET A 1 10.47 -10.97 -5.86
N PRO A 2 10.70 -9.65 -5.85
CA PRO A 2 10.33 -8.81 -4.72
C PRO A 2 8.82 -8.82 -4.51
N GLN A 3 8.38 -8.83 -3.26
CA GLN A 3 6.99 -8.65 -2.87
C GLN A 3 6.83 -7.37 -2.08
N PHE A 4 5.65 -6.75 -2.17
CA PHE A 4 5.33 -5.47 -1.58
C PHE A 4 4.12 -5.59 -0.66
N ARG A 5 4.15 -4.93 0.50
CA ARG A 5 2.96 -4.74 1.34
C ARG A 5 2.96 -3.38 2.02
N PHE A 6 1.77 -2.86 2.30
CA PHE A 6 1.61 -1.70 3.16
C PHE A 6 1.24 -2.14 4.58
N VAL A 7 1.85 -1.49 5.57
CA VAL A 7 1.64 -1.73 7.00
C VAL A 7 1.22 -0.42 7.65
N THR A 8 0.12 -0.45 8.40
CA THR A 8 -0.34 0.64 9.26
C THR A 8 -0.10 0.25 10.73
N PRO A 9 -0.27 1.18 11.69
CA PRO A 9 -0.14 0.84 13.12
C PRO A 9 -1.05 -0.31 13.59
N HIS A 10 -2.20 -0.51 12.93
CA HIS A 10 -3.23 -1.46 13.39
C HIS A 10 -3.50 -2.61 12.42
N ARG A 11 -3.09 -2.50 11.14
CA ARG A 11 -3.41 -3.47 10.09
C ARG A 11 -2.24 -3.67 9.14
N CYS A 12 -2.09 -4.90 8.64
CA CYS A 12 -1.07 -5.25 7.66
C CYS A 12 -1.73 -5.75 6.36
N GLY A 13 -1.24 -5.26 5.23
CA GLY A 13 -1.60 -5.78 3.92
C GLY A 13 -0.98 -7.15 3.66
N LYS A 14 -1.54 -7.86 2.68
CA LYS A 14 -0.92 -9.06 2.13
C LYS A 14 0.33 -8.69 1.33
N TRP A 15 1.19 -9.67 1.12
CA TRP A 15 2.30 -9.55 0.18
C TRP A 15 1.79 -9.69 -1.24
N TYR A 16 2.08 -8.69 -2.07
CA TYR A 16 1.72 -8.65 -3.48
C TYR A 16 2.98 -8.67 -4.35
N PRO A 17 2.93 -9.30 -5.53
CA PRO A 17 4.08 -9.34 -6.44
C PRO A 17 4.36 -7.99 -7.12
N GLU A 18 3.39 -7.07 -7.11
CA GLU A 18 3.49 -5.76 -7.76
C GLU A 18 3.18 -4.63 -6.79
N LEU A 19 3.97 -3.55 -6.84
CA LEU A 19 3.78 -2.37 -6.01
C LEU A 19 2.42 -1.71 -6.27
N THR A 20 2.01 -1.60 -7.53
CA THR A 20 0.71 -1.06 -7.95
C THR A 20 -0.45 -1.86 -7.37
N LEU A 21 -0.34 -3.18 -7.30
CA LEU A 21 -1.34 -4.02 -6.67
C LEU A 21 -1.40 -3.78 -5.15
N ALA A 22 -0.24 -3.66 -4.49
CA ALA A 22 -0.17 -3.28 -3.08
C ALA A 22 -0.82 -1.91 -2.82
N GLN A 23 -0.57 -0.92 -3.68
CA GLN A 23 -1.15 0.43 -3.58
C GLN A 23 -2.67 0.42 -3.74
N ARG A 24 -3.21 -0.35 -4.70
CA ARG A 24 -4.66 -0.50 -4.87
C ARG A 24 -5.33 -1.13 -3.66
N GLN A 25 -4.67 -2.10 -3.03
CA GLN A 25 -5.19 -2.80 -1.86
C GLN A 25 -4.97 -2.04 -0.54
N ALA A 26 -4.08 -1.03 -0.53
CA ALA A 26 -3.78 -0.23 0.64
C ALA A 26 -4.99 0.55 1.17
N ALA A 27 -5.91 0.99 0.30
CA ALA A 27 -7.13 1.68 0.71
C ALA A 27 -8.03 0.81 1.60
N ALA A 28 -8.12 -0.49 1.32
CA ALA A 28 -8.95 -1.42 2.10
C ALA A 28 -8.47 -1.58 3.55
N ILE A 29 -7.17 -1.38 3.82
CA ILE A 29 -6.59 -1.44 5.17
C ILE A 29 -6.35 -0.06 5.78
N GLY A 30 -6.80 1.02 5.12
CA GLY A 30 -6.58 2.40 5.56
C GLY A 30 -5.10 2.79 5.59
N ALA A 31 -4.30 2.26 4.67
CA ALA A 31 -2.88 2.61 4.52
C ALA A 31 -2.67 3.82 3.60
N GLY A 32 -3.65 4.18 2.80
CA GLY A 32 -3.55 5.30 1.87
C GLY A 32 -4.58 5.18 0.77
N PHE A 33 -4.50 6.06 -0.22
CA PHE A 33 -5.37 6.01 -1.39
C PHE A 33 -4.56 6.24 -2.67
N LEU A 34 -5.02 5.63 -3.76
CA LEU A 34 -4.51 5.90 -5.10
C LEU A 34 -5.40 6.97 -5.73
N ASP A 35 -4.82 8.14 -6.04
CA ASP A 35 -5.54 9.22 -6.70
C ASP A 35 -5.71 8.87 -8.19
N GLY A 36 -6.96 8.64 -8.59
CA GLY A 36 -7.32 8.28 -9.95
C GLY A 36 -7.08 9.39 -10.99
N ARG A 37 -6.87 10.65 -10.57
CA ARG A 37 -6.67 11.79 -11.48
C ARG A 37 -5.22 11.92 -11.95
N ASN A 38 -4.24 11.61 -11.10
CA ASN A 38 -2.81 11.74 -11.40
C ASN A 38 -2.05 10.40 -11.30
N GLY A 39 -2.69 9.33 -10.83
CA GLY A 39 -2.07 8.02 -10.65
C GLY A 39 -1.10 7.92 -9.47
N LEU A 40 -1.08 8.93 -8.59
CA LEU A 40 -0.18 8.97 -7.44
C LEU A 40 -0.81 8.26 -6.23
N PHE A 41 0.01 7.50 -5.53
CA PHE A 41 -0.38 6.88 -4.28
C PHE A 41 0.00 7.78 -3.11
N GLN A 42 -1.00 8.12 -2.28
CA GLN A 42 -0.80 8.89 -1.07
C GLN A 42 -0.93 7.99 0.15
N ALA A 43 0.20 7.72 0.81
CA ALA A 43 0.22 6.98 2.07
C ALA A 43 -0.32 7.85 3.22
N TYR A 44 -1.13 7.27 4.09
CA TYR A 44 -1.57 7.94 5.31
C TYR A 44 -0.46 7.95 6.37
N ARG A 45 -0.63 8.82 7.38
CA ARG A 45 0.33 8.94 8.49
C ARG A 45 0.62 7.56 9.09
N GLU A 46 1.90 7.33 9.38
CA GLU A 46 2.42 6.08 9.95
C GLU A 46 2.29 4.82 9.08
N THR A 47 1.83 4.95 7.84
CA THR A 47 1.89 3.84 6.89
C THR A 47 3.32 3.66 6.38
N ARG A 48 3.75 2.40 6.29
CA ARG A 48 5.06 2.02 5.75
C ARG A 48 4.89 1.02 4.61
N LEU A 49 5.75 1.16 3.60
CA LEU A 49 5.93 0.15 2.57
C LEU A 49 7.02 -0.82 3.04
N GLU A 50 6.72 -2.11 2.99
CA GLU A 50 7.72 -3.15 3.19
C GLU A 50 7.95 -3.94 1.91
N THR A 51 9.18 -4.39 1.73
CA THR A 51 9.65 -5.21 0.60
C THR A 51 10.38 -6.44 1.10
N ARG A 52 10.13 -7.60 0.48
CA ARG A 52 10.86 -8.85 0.76
C ARG A 52 11.17 -9.63 -0.50
#